data_AF-A0A9P0T7V7-F1
#
_entry.id   AF-A0A9P0T7V7-F1
#
_cell.length_a   1.000
_cell.length_b   1.000
_cell.length_c   1.000
_cell.angle_alpha   90.00
_cell.angle_beta   90.00
_cell.angle_gamma   90.00
#
_symmetry.space_group_name_H-M   'P 1'
#
loop_
_entity.id
_entity.type
_entity.pdbx_description
1 polymer ?
#
loop_
_entity_poly.entity_id
_entity_poly.type
_entity_poly.pdbx_seq_one_letter_code
_entity_poly.pdbx_strand_id
1 'polypeptide(L)'
;MNVKIEVIILLICCYIWGALCVNCTEKGAGRFADPTDTTCKLYDLCVFIASDSSYQSYNFTCPEKTLFDPANAVCSNKYKCDSTNDDPPASCNKVGRIADPLDITCQRYFLCIRASDGSIVPYPYTCPPFSVFNPNSGICTSSSNYQCLL
;
A
#
# COMPACT_ATOMS: atom_id res chain seq x y z
N MET A 1 0.34 -11.85 42.33
CA MET A 1 1.61 -11.58 41.60
C MET A 1 1.44 -12.17 40.21
N ASN A 2 1.42 -11.34 39.15
CA ASN A 2 1.69 -11.69 37.73
C ASN A 2 1.22 -10.61 36.73
N VAL A 3 0.42 -9.61 37.15
CA VAL A 3 0.00 -8.53 36.23
C VAL A 3 1.15 -7.58 35.85
N LYS A 4 2.12 -7.36 36.75
CA LYS A 4 3.29 -6.48 36.47
C LYS A 4 4.27 -7.08 35.46
N ILE A 5 4.38 -8.40 35.36
CA ILE A 5 5.37 -9.07 34.50
C ILE A 5 4.92 -9.03 33.04
N GLU A 6 3.64 -9.28 32.76
CA GLU A 6 3.03 -9.15 31.43
C GLU A 6 3.13 -7.71 30.88
N VAL A 7 2.83 -6.70 31.73
CA VAL A 7 2.91 -5.28 31.34
C VAL A 7 4.36 -4.86 31.03
N ILE A 8 5.34 -5.36 31.78
CA ILE A 8 6.76 -5.05 31.55
C ILE A 8 7.29 -5.76 30.30
N ILE A 9 6.87 -6.99 30.02
CA ILE A 9 7.24 -7.71 28.78
C ILE A 9 6.63 -7.03 27.54
N LEU A 10 5.38 -6.54 27.63
CA LEU A 10 4.75 -5.75 26.56
C LEU A 10 5.48 -4.41 26.31
N LEU A 11 5.87 -3.72 27.38
CA LEU A 11 6.58 -2.43 27.31
C LEU A 11 8.00 -2.57 26.74
N ILE A 12 8.68 -3.69 27.02
CA ILE A 12 10.02 -3.98 26.52
C ILE A 12 10.00 -4.34 25.02
N CYS A 13 8.92 -4.97 24.53
CA CYS A 13 8.77 -5.29 23.12
C CYS A 13 8.68 -4.03 22.22
N CYS A 14 8.05 -2.97 22.72
CA CYS A 14 7.98 -1.69 22.00
C CYS A 14 9.31 -0.91 22.03
N TYR A 15 10.10 -1.04 23.10
CA TYR A 15 11.32 -0.26 23.31
C TYR A 15 12.59 -0.89 22.72
N ILE A 16 12.65 -2.22 22.63
CA ILE A 16 13.84 -2.92 22.13
C ILE A 16 13.78 -3.16 20.61
N TRP A 17 12.59 -3.09 19.99
CA TRP A 17 12.39 -3.28 18.55
C TRP A 17 11.52 -2.22 17.87
N GLY A 18 11.61 -0.95 18.29
CA GLY A 18 11.09 0.21 17.53
C GLY A 18 9.73 -0.02 16.84
N ALA A 19 8.77 -0.58 17.57
CA ALA A 19 7.57 -1.15 16.97
C ALA A 19 6.69 -0.04 16.35
N LEU A 20 6.63 -0.05 15.03
CA LEU A 20 5.66 0.68 14.22
C LEU A 20 4.27 0.05 14.42
N CYS A 21 3.64 0.23 15.59
CA CYS A 21 2.26 -0.23 15.83
C CYS A 21 1.34 0.94 16.16
N VAL A 22 0.03 0.77 15.96
CA VAL A 22 -0.95 1.83 16.27
C VAL A 22 -1.04 2.07 17.77
N ASN A 23 -0.66 3.27 18.22
CA ASN A 23 -0.82 3.69 19.60
C ASN A 23 -2.25 4.16 19.89
N CYS A 24 -3.10 3.22 20.32
CA CYS A 24 -4.51 3.51 20.64
C CYS A 24 -4.70 4.53 21.78
N THR A 25 -3.74 4.67 22.69
CA THR A 25 -3.84 5.64 23.80
C THR A 25 -3.71 7.07 23.28
N GLU A 26 -2.91 7.28 22.23
CA GLU A 26 -2.74 8.58 21.57
C GLU A 26 -3.84 8.86 20.55
N LYS A 27 -4.20 7.85 19.75
CA LYS A 27 -5.17 7.99 18.64
C LYS A 27 -6.63 7.96 19.09
N GLY A 28 -6.93 7.36 20.24
CA GLY A 28 -8.29 7.16 20.72
C GLY A 28 -9.02 5.99 20.05
N ALA A 29 -10.34 5.92 20.26
CA ALA A 29 -11.16 4.85 19.69
C ALA A 29 -11.39 5.08 18.18
N GLY A 30 -11.23 4.05 17.37
CA GLY A 30 -11.32 4.18 15.91
C GLY A 30 -10.63 3.06 15.17
N ARG A 31 -10.62 3.16 13.84
CA ARG A 31 -9.91 2.25 12.93
C ARG A 31 -8.75 3.00 12.30
N PHE A 32 -7.57 2.40 12.29
CA PHE A 32 -6.35 3.05 11.82
C PHE A 32 -5.55 2.08 10.94
N ALA A 33 -4.92 2.60 9.88
CA ALA A 33 -4.06 1.78 9.04
C ALA A 33 -2.91 1.20 9.86
N ASP A 34 -2.59 -0.06 9.63
CA ASP A 34 -1.42 -0.69 10.22
C ASP A 34 -0.16 -0.07 9.57
N PRO A 35 0.69 0.63 10.33
CA PRO A 35 1.85 1.33 9.76
C PRO A 35 2.97 0.37 9.33
N THR A 36 2.88 -0.93 9.63
CA THR A 36 3.80 -1.95 9.11
C THR A 36 3.29 -2.60 7.84
N ASP A 37 2.02 -2.39 7.49
CA ASP A 37 1.42 -3.03 6.34
C ASP A 37 1.63 -2.24 5.05
N THR A 38 2.52 -2.74 4.20
CA THR A 38 2.75 -2.21 2.87
C THR A 38 1.65 -2.58 1.87
N THR A 39 0.73 -3.47 2.22
CA THR A 39 -0.36 -3.94 1.34
C THR A 39 -1.68 -3.19 1.55
N CYS A 40 -1.76 -2.31 2.56
CA CYS A 40 -2.98 -1.63 3.03
C CYS A 40 -4.18 -2.56 3.24
N LYS A 41 -3.96 -3.82 3.55
CA LYS A 41 -4.97 -4.80 3.93
C LYS A 41 -5.26 -4.78 5.42
N LEU A 42 -4.27 -4.45 6.24
CA LEU A 42 -4.33 -4.52 7.68
C LEU A 42 -4.70 -3.17 8.28
N TYR A 43 -5.57 -3.22 9.28
CA TYR A 43 -5.93 -2.07 10.10
C TYR A 43 -6.12 -2.52 11.54
N ASP A 44 -5.82 -1.61 12.46
CA ASP A 44 -6.08 -1.81 13.88
C ASP A 44 -7.38 -1.11 14.28
N LEU A 45 -8.19 -1.83 15.05
CA LEU A 45 -9.36 -1.30 15.74
C LEU A 45 -8.99 -1.02 17.20
N CYS A 46 -8.97 0.26 17.55
CA CYS A 46 -8.82 0.73 18.92
C CYS A 46 -10.18 0.84 19.59
N VAL A 47 -10.36 0.17 20.73
CA VAL A 47 -11.59 0.18 21.53
C VAL A 47 -11.28 0.67 22.94
N PHE A 48 -12.08 1.61 23.45
CA PHE A 48 -12.00 2.05 24.85
C PHE A 48 -12.83 1.13 25.74
N ILE A 49 -12.19 0.58 26.78
CA ILE A 49 -12.80 -0.29 27.77
C ILE A 49 -13.03 0.51 29.05
N ALA A 50 -14.28 0.90 29.29
CA ALA A 50 -14.65 1.79 30.38
C ALA A 50 -14.43 1.18 31.78
N SER A 51 -14.53 -0.15 31.94
CA SER A 51 -14.32 -0.82 33.23
C SER A 51 -12.90 -0.62 33.76
N ASP A 52 -11.94 -0.59 32.84
CA ASP A 52 -10.51 -0.61 33.15
C ASP A 52 -9.83 0.71 32.76
N SER A 53 -10.63 1.68 32.26
CA SER A 53 -10.18 2.97 31.74
C SER A 53 -8.97 2.83 30.78
N SER A 54 -9.02 1.84 29.90
CA SER A 54 -7.90 1.45 29.03
C SER A 54 -8.32 1.32 27.57
N TYR A 55 -7.34 1.37 26.66
CA TYR A 55 -7.53 1.07 25.24
C TYR A 55 -7.02 -0.34 24.92
N GLN A 56 -7.79 -1.09 24.14
CA GLN A 56 -7.35 -2.34 23.51
C GLN A 56 -7.26 -2.15 22.00
N SER A 57 -6.24 -2.77 21.40
CA SER A 57 -6.04 -2.82 19.94
C SER A 57 -6.34 -4.22 19.42
N TYR A 58 -6.99 -4.30 18.27
CA TYR A 58 -7.25 -5.54 17.55
C TYR A 58 -6.89 -5.36 16.09
N ASN A 59 -6.00 -6.22 15.58
CA ASN A 59 -5.62 -6.19 14.18
C ASN A 59 -6.63 -6.95 13.32
N PHE A 60 -6.96 -6.39 12.16
CA PHE A 60 -7.91 -6.95 11.22
C PHE A 60 -7.40 -6.83 9.80
N THR A 61 -7.78 -7.82 8.97
CA THR A 61 -7.56 -7.78 7.52
C THR A 61 -8.84 -7.39 6.80
N CYS A 62 -8.75 -6.47 5.84
CA CYS A 62 -9.85 -6.12 4.96
C CYS A 62 -10.29 -7.32 4.12
N PRO A 63 -11.60 -7.57 4.01
CA PRO A 63 -12.13 -8.73 3.30
C PRO A 63 -11.93 -8.61 1.78
N GLU A 64 -11.99 -9.76 1.11
CA GLU A 64 -11.96 -9.88 -0.36
C GLU A 64 -10.80 -9.09 -1.01
N LYS A 65 -11.10 -8.30 -2.05
CA LYS A 65 -10.16 -7.44 -2.79
C LYS A 65 -10.21 -5.98 -2.33
N THR A 66 -10.73 -5.70 -1.13
CA THR A 66 -10.81 -4.34 -0.59
C THR A 66 -9.54 -3.96 0.17
N LEU A 67 -9.24 -2.67 0.24
CA LEU A 67 -8.07 -2.11 0.93
C LEU A 67 -8.54 -1.09 1.97
N PHE A 68 -7.81 -0.93 3.07
CA PHE A 68 -8.16 -0.02 4.14
C PHE A 68 -7.87 1.43 3.74
N ASP A 69 -8.92 2.24 3.64
CA ASP A 69 -8.86 3.68 3.40
C ASP A 69 -8.69 4.41 4.74
N PRO A 70 -7.51 4.99 5.06
CA PRO A 70 -7.28 5.68 6.32
C PRO A 70 -8.02 7.01 6.42
N ALA A 71 -8.39 7.64 5.30
CA ALA A 71 -9.13 8.90 5.31
C ALA A 71 -10.60 8.69 5.71
N ASN A 72 -11.17 7.56 5.30
CA ASN A 72 -12.56 7.20 5.56
C ASN A 72 -12.73 6.12 6.66
N ALA A 73 -11.63 5.55 7.15
CA ALA A 73 -11.57 4.49 8.16
C ALA A 73 -12.36 3.22 7.80
N VAL A 74 -12.39 2.86 6.52
CA VAL A 74 -13.19 1.74 5.98
C VAL A 74 -12.42 0.91 4.95
N CYS A 75 -12.75 -0.37 4.84
CA CYS A 75 -12.29 -1.21 3.73
C CYS A 75 -13.07 -0.87 2.46
N SER A 76 -12.37 -0.47 1.40
CA SER A 76 -12.95 0.01 0.15
C SER A 76 -12.29 -0.66 -1.04
N ASN A 77 -13.07 -1.02 -2.06
CA ASN A 77 -12.54 -1.44 -3.36
C ASN A 77 -12.09 -0.25 -4.24
N LYS A 78 -12.39 0.99 -3.82
CA LYS A 78 -11.99 2.21 -4.50
C LYS A 78 -10.69 2.78 -3.96
N TYR A 79 -10.32 2.44 -2.73
CA TYR A 79 -9.07 2.89 -2.15
C TYR A 79 -7.89 2.30 -2.92
N LYS A 80 -6.90 3.16 -3.18
CA LYS A 80 -5.63 2.77 -3.77
C LYS A 80 -4.60 2.87 -2.66
N CYS A 81 -3.95 1.74 -2.37
CA CYS A 81 -2.89 1.70 -1.38
C CYS A 81 -1.73 2.53 -1.91
N ASP A 82 -1.59 3.73 -1.37
CA ASP A 82 -0.45 4.60 -1.63
C ASP A 82 0.65 4.26 -0.61
N SER A 83 1.01 2.99 -0.51
CA SER A 83 2.31 2.63 0.06
C SER A 83 3.31 2.98 -1.02
N THR A 84 4.01 4.08 -0.87
CA THR A 84 5.19 4.34 -1.69
C THR A 84 6.18 3.21 -1.45
N ASN A 85 6.12 2.14 -2.26
CA ASN A 85 7.20 1.26 -2.73
C ASN A 85 6.75 -0.07 -3.42
N ASP A 86 5.44 -0.36 -3.65
CA ASP A 86 5.05 -1.62 -4.32
C ASP A 86 3.80 -1.53 -5.25
N ASP A 87 3.67 -0.49 -6.07
CA ASP A 87 3.66 -0.85 -7.50
C ASP A 87 5.11 -1.30 -7.71
N PRO A 88 5.40 -2.46 -8.33
CA PRO A 88 6.80 -2.82 -8.55
C PRO A 88 7.42 -1.59 -9.14
N PRO A 89 8.62 -1.19 -8.67
CA PRO A 89 9.32 -0.17 -9.38
C PRO A 89 9.34 -0.70 -10.80
N ALA A 90 8.63 -0.03 -11.69
CA ALA A 90 9.08 0.08 -13.04
C ALA A 90 10.54 0.48 -12.82
N SER A 91 11.47 -0.48 -12.93
CA SER A 91 12.86 -0.21 -12.60
C SER A 91 13.26 0.72 -13.72
N CYS A 92 13.08 2.01 -13.48
CA CYS A 92 13.30 3.07 -14.43
C CYS A 92 14.81 3.16 -14.56
N ASN A 93 15.38 2.20 -15.29
CA ASN A 93 16.80 2.12 -15.57
C ASN A 93 17.17 3.13 -16.66
N LYS A 94 16.15 3.68 -17.34
CA LYS A 94 16.26 4.72 -18.37
C LYS A 94 15.00 5.60 -18.39
N VAL A 95 15.17 6.82 -18.86
CA VAL A 95 14.07 7.73 -19.19
C VAL A 95 13.28 7.16 -20.38
N GLY A 96 11.95 7.27 -20.34
CA GLY A 96 11.06 6.81 -21.40
C GLY A 96 9.80 6.13 -20.88
N ARG A 97 9.04 5.53 -21.80
CA ARG A 97 7.85 4.74 -21.45
C ARG A 97 8.21 3.27 -21.37
N ILE A 98 7.84 2.62 -20.29
CA ILE A 98 8.12 1.20 -20.04
C ILE A 98 6.84 0.48 -19.64
N ALA A 99 6.67 -0.76 -20.11
CA ALA A 99 5.52 -1.57 -19.76
C ALA A 99 5.52 -1.85 -18.25
N ASP A 100 4.34 -1.92 -17.67
CA ASP A 100 4.17 -2.43 -16.31
C ASP A 100 4.36 -3.96 -16.33
N PRO A 101 5.41 -4.51 -15.70
CA PRO A 101 5.70 -5.94 -15.76
C PRO A 101 4.68 -6.79 -14.98
N LEU A 102 3.84 -6.19 -14.12
CA LEU A 102 2.78 -6.92 -13.41
C LEU A 102 1.42 -6.77 -14.06
N ASP A 103 1.27 -5.92 -15.07
CA ASP A 103 0.01 -5.79 -15.76
C ASP A 103 -0.17 -6.86 -16.84
N ILE A 104 -0.84 -7.94 -16.44
CA ILE A 104 -1.24 -9.03 -17.33
C ILE A 104 -2.18 -8.59 -18.47
N THR A 105 -2.77 -7.39 -18.40
CA THR A 105 -3.64 -6.85 -19.45
C THR A 105 -2.89 -5.98 -20.46
N CYS A 106 -1.61 -5.68 -20.21
CA CYS A 106 -0.78 -4.75 -20.98
C CYS A 106 -1.41 -3.35 -21.18
N GLN A 107 -2.37 -2.93 -20.37
CA GLN A 107 -2.97 -1.60 -20.44
C GLN A 107 -2.19 -0.55 -19.65
N ARG A 108 -1.32 -0.95 -18.73
CA ARG A 108 -0.56 -0.08 -17.87
C ARG A 108 0.88 0.05 -18.34
N TYR A 109 1.39 1.26 -18.19
CA TYR A 109 2.79 1.58 -18.46
C TYR A 109 3.22 2.71 -17.52
N PHE A 110 4.52 2.86 -17.36
CA PHE A 110 5.11 3.96 -16.61
C PHE A 110 5.83 4.90 -17.55
N LEU A 111 5.67 6.20 -17.32
CA LEU A 111 6.55 7.23 -17.87
C LEU A 111 7.65 7.52 -16.85
N CYS A 112 8.87 7.10 -17.16
CA CYS A 112 10.07 7.38 -16.39
C CYS A 112 10.66 8.72 -16.80
N ILE A 113 10.70 9.70 -15.89
CA ILE A 113 11.35 11.00 -16.13
C ILE A 113 12.48 11.24 -15.13
N ARG A 114 13.50 11.98 -15.57
CA ARG A 114 14.60 12.39 -14.69
C ARG A 114 14.18 13.62 -13.88
N ALA A 115 14.27 13.51 -12.57
CA ALA A 115 14.06 14.62 -11.65
C ALA A 115 15.31 15.52 -11.56
N SER A 116 15.14 16.68 -10.92
CA SER A 116 16.21 17.69 -10.79
C SER A 116 17.42 17.19 -9.98
N ASP A 117 17.22 16.23 -9.07
CA ASP A 117 18.26 15.57 -8.27
C ASP A 117 18.97 14.43 -9.02
N GLY A 118 18.61 14.18 -10.28
CA GLY A 118 19.18 13.12 -11.12
C GLY A 118 18.53 11.75 -10.97
N SER A 119 17.62 11.56 -10.01
CA SER A 119 16.82 10.33 -9.87
C SER A 119 15.89 10.15 -11.08
N ILE A 120 15.50 8.91 -11.38
CA ILE A 120 14.51 8.61 -12.42
C ILE A 120 13.23 8.12 -11.73
N VAL A 121 12.16 8.90 -11.89
CA VAL A 121 10.89 8.72 -11.19
C VAL A 121 9.84 8.14 -12.16
N PRO A 122 9.15 7.04 -11.80
CA PRO A 122 8.05 6.50 -12.59
C PRO A 122 6.74 7.27 -12.34
N TYR A 123 6.00 7.53 -13.42
CA TYR A 123 4.63 8.04 -13.36
C TYR A 123 3.70 7.03 -14.02
N PRO A 124 2.70 6.49 -13.32
CA PRO A 124 1.83 5.47 -13.88
C PRO A 124 0.81 6.05 -14.86
N TYR A 125 0.57 5.32 -15.95
CA TYR A 125 -0.43 5.64 -16.96
C TYR A 125 -1.21 4.39 -17.35
N THR A 126 -2.39 4.62 -17.90
CA THR A 126 -3.23 3.58 -18.50
C THR A 126 -3.50 3.98 -19.95
N CYS A 127 -3.41 3.02 -20.85
CA CYS A 127 -3.77 3.18 -22.24
C CYS A 127 -5.26 3.51 -22.40
N PRO A 128 -5.65 4.22 -23.47
CA PRO A 128 -7.07 4.40 -23.81
C PRO A 128 -7.83 3.07 -23.88
N PRO A 129 -9.15 3.06 -23.68
CA PRO A 129 -9.96 1.86 -23.80
C PRO A 129 -9.71 1.10 -25.11
N PHE A 130 -9.69 -0.24 -25.04
CA PHE A 130 -9.45 -1.14 -26.17
C PHE A 130 -8.06 -1.04 -26.82
N SER A 131 -7.09 -0.43 -26.15
CA SER A 131 -5.69 -0.40 -26.58
C SER A 131 -4.76 -0.98 -25.52
N VAL A 132 -3.62 -1.48 -25.97
CA VAL A 132 -2.56 -2.09 -25.15
C VAL A 132 -1.23 -1.38 -25.41
N PHE A 133 -0.40 -1.27 -24.38
CA PHE A 133 0.93 -0.70 -24.48
C PHE A 133 1.86 -1.66 -25.22
N ASN A 134 2.47 -1.20 -26.30
CA ASN A 134 3.50 -1.93 -27.03
C ASN A 134 4.88 -1.45 -26.57
N PRO A 135 5.67 -2.25 -25.84
CA PRO A 135 7.00 -1.85 -25.34
C PRO A 135 8.03 -1.65 -26.45
N ASN A 136 7.82 -2.20 -27.65
CA ASN A 136 8.74 -2.02 -28.78
C ASN A 136 8.62 -0.64 -29.40
N SER A 137 7.40 -0.10 -29.48
CA SER A 137 7.12 1.23 -30.04
C SER A 137 6.95 2.32 -28.97
N GLY A 138 6.75 1.94 -27.71
CA GLY A 138 6.55 2.87 -26.59
C GLY A 138 5.19 3.59 -26.59
N ILE A 139 4.20 3.08 -27.34
CA ILE A 139 2.88 3.70 -27.50
C ILE A 139 1.76 2.68 -27.27
N CYS A 140 0.59 3.20 -26.89
CA CYS A 140 -0.64 2.43 -26.87
C CYS A 140 -1.12 2.18 -28.30
N THR A 141 -1.40 0.92 -28.63
CA THR A 141 -1.87 0.48 -29.95
C THR A 141 -3.05 -0.47 -29.79
N SER A 142 -3.79 -0.71 -30.88
CA SER A 142 -4.82 -1.75 -30.91
C SER A 142 -4.23 -3.12 -30.54
N SER A 143 -5.00 -3.95 -29.82
CA SER A 143 -4.65 -5.34 -29.52
C SER A 143 -4.45 -6.19 -30.79
N SER A 144 -4.99 -5.78 -31.93
CA SER A 144 -4.71 -6.40 -33.23
C SER A 144 -3.26 -6.23 -33.69
N ASN A 145 -2.60 -5.14 -33.29
CA ASN A 145 -1.26 -4.75 -33.76
C ASN A 145 -0.15 -5.17 -32.79
N TYR A 146 -0.49 -5.46 -31.53
CA TYR A 146 0.43 -5.99 -30.54
C TYR A 146 -0.34 -6.95 -29.64
N GLN A 147 0.06 -8.22 -29.66
CA GLN A 147 -0.47 -9.22 -28.76
C GLN A 147 0.38 -9.21 -27.49
N CYS A 148 -0.27 -8.90 -26.38
CA CYS A 148 0.32 -9.05 -25.04
C CYS A 148 0.61 -10.54 -24.84
N LEU A 149 1.89 -10.91 -24.79
CA LEU A 149 2.31 -12.27 -24.50
C LEU A 149 2.63 -12.32 -23.01
N LEU A 150 1.87 -13.13 -22.27
CA LEU A 150 2.15 -13.47 -20.88
C LEU A 150 3.28 -14.48 -20.78
#